data_AF-A0A7V3A3R9-F1
#
_entry.id   AF-A0A7V3A3R9-F1
#
_cell.length_a   1.000
_cell.length_b   1.000
_cell.length_c   1.000
_cell.angle_alpha   90.00
_cell.angle_beta   90.00
_cell.angle_gamma   90.00
#
_symmetry.space_group_name_H-M   'P 1'
#
loop_
_entity.id
_entity.type
_entity.pdbx_description
1 polymer ?
#
loop_
_entity_poly.entity_id
_entity_poly.type
_entity_poly.pdbx_seq_one_letter_code
_entity_poly.pdbx_strand_id
1 'polypeptide(L)'
;MNYDLLIIDLFSNASTSLSQSDVSSLKTKQNGGTRLVIAYMSIGEAENYRFYWKQDWKTGSPSWLREENPEWPGNYAVRYWHPDWKKIIYGNSDAYLDRILAAGFDGVYLDKIDVFEYFEK
;
A
#
# COMPACT_ATOMS: atom_id res chain seq x y z
N MET A 1 18.27 -1.66 -16.64
CA MET A 1 18.15 -0.59 -15.62
C MET A 1 18.96 -0.96 -14.39
N ASN A 2 19.92 -0.12 -13.99
CA ASN A 2 20.87 -0.38 -12.89
C ASN A 2 20.64 0.52 -11.66
N TYR A 3 19.41 0.99 -11.44
CA TYR A 3 19.06 1.76 -10.23
C TYR A 3 19.33 0.96 -8.96
N ASP A 4 19.81 1.65 -7.92
CA ASP A 4 20.14 1.08 -6.60
C ASP A 4 18.90 0.80 -5.74
N LEU A 5 17.78 1.45 -6.08
CA LEU A 5 16.50 1.33 -5.40
C LEU A 5 15.38 1.30 -6.44
N LEU A 6 14.41 0.40 -6.23
CA LEU A 6 13.12 0.43 -6.91
C LEU A 6 12.03 0.67 -5.87
N ILE A 7 11.17 1.66 -6.11
CA ILE A 7 9.91 1.84 -5.39
C ILE A 7 8.82 1.44 -6.38
N ILE A 8 8.11 0.36 -6.08
CA ILE A 8 7.08 -0.20 -6.96
C ILE A 8 5.89 -0.66 -6.14
N ASP A 9 4.79 -0.98 -6.80
CA ASP A 9 3.63 -1.56 -6.13
C ASP A 9 3.84 -3.06 -5.83
N LEU A 10 3.16 -3.59 -4.80
CA LEU A 10 3.06 -5.03 -4.57
C LEU A 10 2.35 -5.72 -5.75
N PHE A 11 1.42 -5.04 -6.41
CA PHE A 11 0.62 -5.61 -7.46
C PHE A 11 1.11 -5.18 -8.84
N SER A 12 1.36 -6.15 -9.72
CA SER A 12 1.79 -5.88 -11.11
C SER A 12 0.67 -5.29 -11.98
N ASN A 13 -0.58 -5.48 -11.54
CA ASN A 13 -1.82 -4.90 -12.05
C ASN A 13 -2.81 -4.80 -10.86
N ALA A 14 -4.03 -4.30 -11.03
CA ALA A 14 -4.95 -4.10 -9.89
C ALA A 14 -5.26 -5.36 -9.04
N SER A 15 -5.03 -6.58 -9.52
CA SER A 15 -5.44 -7.82 -8.84
C SER A 15 -4.34 -8.87 -8.62
N THR A 16 -3.20 -8.78 -9.30
CA THR A 16 -2.15 -9.81 -9.25
C THR A 16 -0.95 -9.32 -8.44
N SER A 17 -0.79 -9.83 -7.22
CA SER A 17 0.38 -9.56 -6.38
C SER A 17 1.63 -10.22 -6.95
N LEU A 18 2.76 -9.51 -6.87
CA LEU A 18 4.07 -10.07 -7.16
C LEU A 18 4.38 -11.21 -6.18
N SER A 19 4.90 -12.30 -6.73
CA SER A 19 5.37 -13.45 -5.96
C SER A 19 6.77 -13.18 -5.37
N GLN A 20 7.19 -14.04 -4.45
CA GLN A 20 8.55 -14.00 -3.91
C GLN A 20 9.63 -14.14 -5.01
N SER A 21 9.38 -14.97 -6.02
CA SER A 21 10.28 -15.09 -7.17
C SER A 21 10.34 -13.82 -8.01
N ASP A 22 9.21 -13.12 -8.19
CA ASP A 22 9.17 -11.88 -8.95
C ASP A 22 10.02 -10.82 -8.23
N VAL A 23 9.77 -10.60 -6.93
CA VAL A 23 10.52 -9.61 -6.13
C VAL A 23 12.00 -9.97 -6.03
N SER A 24 12.34 -11.25 -5.86
CA SER A 24 13.74 -11.70 -5.83
C SER A 24 14.47 -11.44 -7.14
N SER A 25 13.79 -11.60 -8.28
CA SER A 25 14.36 -11.29 -9.60
C SER A 25 14.69 -9.80 -9.75
N LEU A 26 13.83 -8.94 -9.19
CA LEU A 26 14.01 -7.47 -9.24
C LEU A 26 15.21 -6.99 -8.42
N LYS A 27 15.58 -7.71 -7.35
CA LYS A 27 16.75 -7.37 -6.51
C LYS A 27 18.08 -7.51 -7.24
N THR A 28 18.13 -8.24 -8.35
CA THR A 28 19.34 -8.40 -9.17
C THR A 28 19.38 -7.35 -10.28
N LYS A 29 20.49 -6.60 -10.37
CA LYS A 29 20.76 -5.65 -11.46
C LYS A 29 21.25 -6.36 -12.70
N GLN A 30 21.12 -5.72 -13.86
CA GLN A 30 21.63 -6.28 -15.12
C GLN A 30 23.16 -6.43 -15.11
N ASN A 31 23.86 -5.62 -14.30
CA ASN A 31 25.30 -5.73 -14.10
C ASN A 31 25.71 -6.71 -12.98
N GLY A 32 24.78 -7.51 -12.44
CA GLY A 32 25.04 -8.47 -11.38
C GLY A 32 25.11 -7.91 -9.96
N GLY A 33 25.01 -6.58 -9.78
CA GLY A 33 24.89 -5.98 -8.45
C GLY A 33 23.52 -6.22 -7.81
N THR A 34 23.39 -5.99 -6.51
CA THR A 34 22.11 -6.04 -5.80
C THR A 34 21.50 -4.64 -5.64
N ARG A 35 20.18 -4.57 -5.53
CA ARG A 35 19.41 -3.35 -5.26
C ARG A 35 18.35 -3.60 -4.19
N LEU A 36 17.84 -2.53 -3.58
CA LEU A 36 16.65 -2.59 -2.72
C LEU A 36 15.37 -2.55 -3.56
N VAL A 37 14.36 -3.30 -3.13
CA VAL A 37 13.02 -3.26 -3.71
C VAL A 37 12.02 -2.95 -2.59
N ILE A 38 11.42 -1.77 -2.66
CA ILE A 38 10.54 -1.18 -1.64
C ILE A 38 9.12 -1.07 -2.21
N ALA A 39 8.13 -1.48 -1.44
CA ALA A 39 6.73 -1.43 -1.85
C ALA A 39 6.10 -0.07 -1.51
N TYR A 40 5.38 0.53 -2.45
CA TYR A 40 4.46 1.62 -2.15
C TYR A 40 3.32 1.12 -1.26
N MET A 41 2.95 1.89 -0.22
CA MET A 41 1.82 1.60 0.66
C MET A 41 1.21 2.91 1.20
N SER A 42 0.00 3.24 0.77
CA SER A 42 -0.77 4.34 1.37
C SER A 42 -1.26 3.94 2.77
N ILE A 43 -0.98 4.78 3.77
CA ILE A 43 -1.45 4.56 5.14
C ILE A 43 -2.50 5.57 5.60
N GLY A 44 -2.68 6.65 4.83
CA GLY A 44 -3.63 7.72 5.09
C GLY A 44 -4.83 7.73 4.15
N GLU A 45 -4.83 6.93 3.09
CA GLU A 45 -5.98 6.77 2.20
C GLU A 45 -6.27 5.28 1.93
N ALA A 46 -7.56 4.96 1.81
CA ALA A 46 -8.03 3.68 1.29
C ALA A 46 -8.27 3.81 -0.22
N GLU A 47 -7.79 2.83 -0.97
CA GLU A 47 -7.83 2.81 -2.43
C GLU A 47 -8.86 1.76 -2.90
N ASN A 48 -9.86 2.17 -3.68
CA ASN A 48 -10.99 1.32 -4.03
C ASN A 48 -10.67 0.15 -4.99
N TYR A 49 -9.48 0.17 -5.58
CA TYR A 49 -8.95 -0.88 -6.44
C TYR A 49 -8.05 -1.87 -5.69
N ARG A 50 -7.88 -1.73 -4.37
CA ARG A 50 -7.06 -2.65 -3.56
C ARG A 50 -7.86 -3.86 -3.10
N PHE A 51 -7.13 -4.94 -2.83
CA PHE A 51 -7.67 -6.21 -2.35
C PHE A 51 -8.51 -6.14 -1.07
N TYR A 52 -8.26 -5.15 -0.20
CA TYR A 52 -8.97 -4.98 1.07
C TYR A 52 -10.30 -4.24 0.90
N TRP A 53 -10.52 -3.56 -0.23
CA TRP A 53 -11.71 -2.77 -0.45
C TRP A 53 -12.94 -3.67 -0.56
N LYS A 54 -14.04 -3.28 0.08
CA LYS A 54 -15.32 -3.98 -0.04
C LYS A 54 -16.30 -3.13 -0.84
N GLN A 55 -17.01 -3.76 -1.78
CA GLN A 55 -17.90 -3.05 -2.71
C GLN A 55 -19.06 -2.30 -2.03
N ASP A 56 -19.41 -2.68 -0.80
CA ASP A 56 -20.45 -2.04 0.00
C ASP A 56 -19.95 -0.83 0.82
N TRP A 57 -18.64 -0.54 0.79
CA TRP A 57 -18.06 0.62 1.44
C TRP A 57 -18.49 1.92 0.77
N LYS A 58 -18.79 2.90 1.60
CA LYS A 58 -19.16 4.27 1.22
C LYS A 58 -18.66 5.22 2.30
N THR A 59 -18.53 6.51 1.98
CA THR A 59 -18.14 7.53 2.98
C THR A 59 -18.95 7.39 4.28
N GLY A 60 -18.25 7.28 5.41
CA GLY A 60 -18.86 7.06 6.73
C GLY A 60 -19.22 5.61 7.07
N SER A 61 -19.10 4.66 6.13
CA SER A 61 -19.35 3.23 6.33
C SER A 61 -18.31 2.40 5.53
N PRO A 62 -17.22 1.96 6.17
CA PRO A 62 -16.99 1.92 7.61
C PRO A 62 -16.76 3.30 8.23
N SER A 63 -16.95 3.42 9.54
CA SER A 63 -16.91 4.70 10.27
C SER A 63 -15.59 5.46 10.15
N TRP A 64 -14.52 4.77 9.75
CA TRP A 64 -13.19 5.32 9.51
C TRP A 64 -12.96 5.81 8.07
N LEU A 65 -13.81 5.45 7.10
CA LEU A 65 -13.69 5.87 5.71
C LEU A 65 -14.29 7.27 5.50
N ARG A 66 -13.53 8.18 4.90
CA ARG A 66 -13.92 9.58 4.64
C ARG A 66 -14.06 9.83 3.13
N GLU A 67 -14.24 11.10 2.77
CA GLU A 67 -14.51 11.54 1.42
C GLU A 67 -13.37 11.13 0.47
N GLU A 68 -13.76 10.97 -0.79
CA GLU A 68 -12.83 10.75 -1.89
C GLU A 68 -11.93 11.99 -2.07
N ASN A 69 -10.65 11.74 -2.33
CA ASN A 69 -9.70 12.76 -2.66
C ASN A 69 -10.01 13.29 -4.07
N PRO A 70 -10.36 14.59 -4.23
CA PRO A 70 -10.73 15.14 -5.53
C PRO A 70 -9.57 15.18 -6.54
N GLU A 71 -8.33 15.11 -6.07
CA GLU A 71 -7.13 15.06 -6.93
C GLU A 71 -6.78 13.63 -7.35
N TRP A 72 -7.25 12.63 -6.60
CA TRP A 72 -6.92 11.22 -6.80
C TRP A 72 -8.17 10.34 -6.76
N PRO A 73 -8.93 10.28 -7.87
CA PRO A 73 -10.13 9.45 -7.94
C PRO A 73 -9.87 8.00 -7.53
N GLY A 74 -10.76 7.45 -6.71
CA GLY A 74 -10.63 6.12 -6.11
C GLY A 74 -9.85 6.07 -4.79
N ASN A 75 -9.27 7.18 -4.32
CA ASN A 75 -8.59 7.28 -3.03
C ASN A 75 -9.48 8.00 -2.03
N TYR A 76 -9.60 7.47 -0.82
CA TYR A 76 -10.51 7.97 0.20
C TYR A 76 -9.74 8.22 1.49
N ALA A 77 -9.83 9.41 2.06
CA ALA A 77 -9.18 9.68 3.35
C ALA A 77 -9.67 8.67 4.41
N VAL A 78 -8.79 8.32 5.34
CA VAL A 78 -9.17 7.42 6.44
C VAL A 78 -8.79 7.99 7.78
N ARG A 79 -9.60 7.71 8.81
CA ARG A 79 -9.21 7.90 10.21
C ARG A 79 -8.10 6.91 10.53
N TYR A 80 -6.86 7.26 10.20
CA TYR A 80 -5.69 6.39 10.26
C TYR A 80 -5.40 5.81 11.66
N TRP A 81 -5.90 6.47 12.70
CA TRP A 81 -5.81 5.98 14.08
C TRP A 81 -6.81 4.87 14.41
N HIS A 82 -7.85 4.64 13.58
CA HIS A 82 -8.90 3.68 13.84
C HIS A 82 -8.36 2.24 13.83
N PRO A 83 -8.70 1.40 14.83
CA PRO A 83 -8.14 0.06 14.97
C PRO A 83 -8.44 -0.84 13.78
N ASP A 84 -9.63 -0.76 13.19
CA ASP A 84 -9.96 -1.60 12.02
C ASP A 84 -9.21 -1.20 10.75
N TRP A 85 -8.86 0.07 10.58
CA TRP A 85 -7.95 0.48 9.51
C TRP A 85 -6.54 -0.06 9.76
N LYS A 86 -6.03 0.06 10.99
CA LYS A 86 -4.72 -0.49 11.36
C LYS A 86 -4.63 -1.99 11.10
N LYS A 87 -5.68 -2.77 11.34
CA LYS A 87 -5.74 -4.21 11.02
C LYS A 87 -5.66 -4.51 9.52
N ILE A 88 -6.12 -3.60 8.66
CA ILE A 88 -5.94 -3.70 7.20
C ILE A 88 -4.47 -3.46 6.84
N ILE A 89 -3.81 -2.50 7.52
CA ILE A 89 -2.43 -2.14 7.22
C ILE A 89 -1.41 -3.13 7.77
N TYR A 90 -1.56 -3.61 9.01
CA TYR A 90 -0.55 -4.48 9.64
C TYR A 90 -1.09 -5.41 10.74
N GLY A 91 -0.26 -6.38 11.12
CA GLY A 91 -0.35 -7.13 12.37
C GLY A 91 -1.10 -8.46 12.25
N ASN A 92 -1.33 -8.93 11.03
CA ASN A 92 -1.91 -10.24 10.76
C ASN A 92 -1.59 -10.68 9.32
N SER A 93 -1.66 -11.99 9.04
CA SER A 93 -1.28 -12.56 7.73
C SER A 93 -2.08 -12.03 6.54
N ASP A 94 -3.26 -11.47 6.76
CA ASP A 94 -4.09 -10.88 5.72
C ASP A 94 -3.85 -9.38 5.50
N ALA A 95 -3.10 -8.72 6.39
CA ALA A 95 -2.82 -7.30 6.32
C ALA A 95 -1.85 -6.95 5.19
N TYR A 96 -1.91 -5.70 4.75
CA TYR A 96 -1.16 -5.23 3.59
C TYR A 96 0.36 -5.33 3.81
N LEU A 97 0.88 -4.83 4.93
CA LEU A 97 2.31 -4.92 5.25
C LEU A 97 2.78 -6.38 5.33
N ASP A 98 2.01 -7.25 5.98
CA ASP A 98 2.34 -8.66 6.11
C ASP A 98 2.40 -9.36 4.74
N ARG A 99 1.48 -9.04 3.82
CA ARG A 99 1.53 -9.51 2.41
C ARG A 99 2.76 -9.01 1.66
N ILE A 100 3.14 -7.75 1.84
CA ILE A 100 4.35 -7.15 1.25
C ILE A 100 5.60 -7.89 1.73
N LEU A 101 5.70 -8.13 3.04
CA LEU A 101 6.82 -8.86 3.64
C LEU A 101 6.87 -10.31 3.15
N ALA A 102 5.72 -10.98 3.05
CA ALA A 102 5.63 -12.33 2.52
C ALA A 102 6.06 -12.44 1.04
N ALA A 103 5.83 -11.39 0.24
CA ALA A 103 6.35 -11.30 -1.12
C ALA A 103 7.87 -11.02 -1.20
N GLY A 104 8.53 -10.75 -0.07
CA GLY A 104 9.98 -10.61 0.00
C GLY A 104 10.51 -9.22 -0.34
N PHE A 105 9.68 -8.18 -0.28
CA PHE A 105 10.15 -6.78 -0.36
C PHE A 105 11.10 -6.45 0.80
N ASP A 106 12.02 -5.51 0.56
CA ASP A 106 13.00 -5.07 1.57
C ASP A 106 12.41 -4.03 2.54
N GLY A 107 11.24 -3.47 2.24
CA GLY A 107 10.57 -2.47 3.06
C GLY A 107 9.39 -1.81 2.34
N VAL A 108 8.87 -0.74 2.94
CA VAL A 108 7.73 0.03 2.41
C VAL A 108 8.03 1.53 2.34
N TYR A 109 7.52 2.18 1.30
CA TYR A 109 7.40 3.61 1.19
C TYR A 109 6.00 4.00 1.65
N LEU A 110 5.92 4.73 2.77
CA LEU A 110 4.66 5.12 3.38
C LEU A 110 4.13 6.40 2.74
N ASP A 111 2.99 6.30 2.08
CA ASP A 111 2.32 7.45 1.47
C ASP A 111 1.12 7.94 2.31
N LYS A 112 0.69 9.16 2.03
CA LYS A 112 -0.39 9.88 2.72
C LYS A 112 -0.12 10.09 4.22
N ILE A 113 1.14 10.38 4.55
CA ILE A 113 1.54 10.82 5.90
C ILE A 113 0.84 12.12 6.28
N ASP A 114 0.61 13.00 5.31
CA ASP A 114 -0.04 14.31 5.41
C ASP A 114 -1.54 14.26 5.72
N VAL A 115 -2.18 13.08 5.75
CA VAL A 115 -3.62 12.96 6.02
C VAL A 115 -4.04 13.56 7.37
N PHE A 116 -3.12 13.74 8.32
CA PHE A 116 -3.43 14.43 9.58
C PHE A 116 -3.95 15.85 9.34
N GLU A 117 -3.45 16.55 8.31
CA GLU A 117 -3.90 17.91 7.96
C GLU A 117 -5.37 17.95 7.50
N TYR A 118 -5.90 16.85 6.99
CA TYR A 118 -7.32 16.75 6.66
C TYR A 118 -8.19 16.75 7.93
N PHE A 119 -7.70 16.21 9.05
CA PHE A 119 -8.45 16.07 10.31
C PHE A 119 -8.23 17.20 11.33
N GLU A 120 -7.24 18.06 11.12
CA GLU A 120 -6.95 19.20 12.00
C GLU A 120 -7.65 20.51 11.56
N LYS A 121 -8.52 20.44 10.55
CA LYS A 121 -9.31 21.58 10.05
C LYS A 121 -10.56 21.84 10.87
#